data_AF-A0A8H7DDJ1-F1
#
_entry.id   AF-A0A8H7DDJ1-F1
#
_cell.length_a   1.000
_cell.length_b   1.000
_cell.length_c   1.000
_cell.angle_alpha   90.00
_cell.angle_beta   90.00
_cell.angle_gamma   90.00
#
_symmetry.space_group_name_H-M   'P 1'
#
loop_
_entity.id
_entity.type
_entity.pdbx_description
1 polymer ?
#
loop_
_entity_poly.entity_id
_entity_poly.type
_entity_poly.pdbx_seq_one_letter_code
_entity_poly.pdbx_strand_id
1 'polypeptide(L)'
;MSSPPAKRPRTEDAPMKRSDKFWFTDGTVVLRAGNTQFRVHFGVLARHSAIFSDMLGLPQPSDEPNVDGCPVVQLSDDPTDVEYLLNALYDPMFLLRKRLPLAAIGAFIRLGRKYDFKNFLNLAVSRLRDEFPTTLTKYDALSICDTIQWYDGIDLDIVTLLSESNIFFRTPTRVLPCCAHDSASKSDFPSTENMDG
;
A
#
# COMPACT_ATOMS: atom_id res chain seq x y z
N MET A 1 19.64 -45.03 27.11
CA MET A 1 20.39 -43.92 26.48
C MET A 1 19.46 -43.28 25.46
N SER A 2 18.84 -42.14 25.80
CA SER A 2 17.89 -41.44 24.92
C SER A 2 18.66 -40.49 24.00
N SER A 3 18.41 -40.57 22.70
CA SER A 3 19.03 -39.68 21.71
C SER A 3 18.54 -38.24 21.88
N PRO A 4 19.37 -37.21 21.62
CA PRO A 4 18.95 -35.82 21.71
C PRO A 4 17.93 -35.48 20.60
N PRO A 5 16.97 -34.56 20.85
CA PRO A 5 16.00 -34.16 19.84
C PRO A 5 16.69 -33.45 18.67
N ALA A 6 16.27 -33.79 17.45
CA ALA A 6 16.76 -33.19 16.22
C ALA A 6 16.59 -31.66 16.23
N LYS A 7 17.66 -30.95 15.87
CA LYS A 7 17.65 -29.50 15.61
C LYS A 7 16.57 -29.20 14.57
N ARG A 8 15.66 -28.28 14.91
CA ARG A 8 14.71 -27.70 13.96
C ARG A 8 15.51 -27.12 12.77
N PRO A 9 15.03 -27.26 11.52
CA PRO A 9 15.72 -26.68 10.37
C PRO A 9 15.78 -25.17 10.58
N ARG A 10 16.97 -24.60 10.39
CA ARG A 10 17.17 -23.16 10.29
C ARG A 10 16.39 -22.72 9.05
N THR A 11 15.36 -21.88 9.21
CA THR A 11 14.76 -21.17 8.06
C THR A 11 15.93 -20.47 7.37
N GLU A 12 16.22 -20.85 6.13
CA GLU A 12 17.19 -20.14 5.31
C GLU A 12 16.60 -18.74 5.10
N ASP A 13 17.17 -17.74 5.79
CA ASP A 13 16.83 -16.34 5.58
C ASP A 13 17.07 -16.04 4.10
N ALA A 14 15.99 -15.88 3.34
CA ALA A 14 16.08 -15.54 1.93
C ALA A 14 16.99 -14.29 1.75
N PRO A 15 17.78 -14.23 0.67
CA PRO A 15 18.80 -13.21 0.51
C PRO A 15 18.19 -11.81 0.54
N MET A 16 18.89 -10.89 1.21
CA MET A 16 18.50 -9.49 1.25
C MET A 16 18.50 -8.89 -0.16
N LYS A 17 17.38 -8.32 -0.59
CA LYS A 17 17.18 -7.68 -1.89
C LYS A 17 17.16 -6.16 -1.76
N ARG A 18 17.80 -5.46 -2.70
CA ARG A 18 17.68 -4.00 -2.85
C ARG A 18 16.48 -3.66 -3.74
N SER A 19 15.72 -2.63 -3.39
CA SER A 19 14.62 -2.15 -4.22
C SER A 19 15.14 -1.58 -5.53
N ASP A 20 14.61 -2.03 -6.65
CA ASP A 20 15.00 -1.53 -7.98
C ASP A 20 14.51 -0.09 -8.23
N LYS A 21 13.44 0.32 -7.54
CA LYS A 21 12.81 1.66 -7.69
C LYS A 21 13.36 2.68 -6.69
N PHE A 22 13.65 2.25 -5.47
CA PHE A 22 14.04 3.15 -4.37
C PHE A 22 15.43 2.80 -3.87
N TRP A 23 16.41 3.09 -4.72
CA TRP A 23 17.83 2.99 -4.40
C TRP A 23 18.59 4.23 -4.86
N PHE A 24 18.44 5.32 -4.10
CA PHE A 24 19.06 6.60 -4.45
C PHE A 24 20.54 6.61 -4.09
N THR A 25 21.38 7.06 -5.03
CA THR A 25 22.85 7.11 -4.85
C THR A 25 23.27 8.11 -3.77
N ASP A 26 22.47 9.15 -3.55
CA ASP A 26 22.59 10.19 -2.54
C ASP A 26 21.66 9.95 -1.32
N GLY A 27 20.99 8.80 -1.27
CA GLY A 27 20.15 8.43 -0.13
C GLY A 27 20.96 8.41 1.16
N THR A 28 20.34 8.90 2.23
CA THR A 28 20.97 9.13 3.54
C THR A 28 20.57 8.10 4.61
N VAL A 29 19.58 7.24 4.31
CA VAL A 29 19.12 6.17 5.19
C VAL A 29 18.71 4.95 4.38
N VAL A 30 18.91 3.76 4.94
CA VAL A 30 18.37 2.52 4.38
C VAL A 30 17.22 2.05 5.26
N LEU A 31 16.01 2.02 4.72
CA LEU A 31 14.88 1.33 5.34
C LEU A 31 14.97 -0.15 5.01
N ARG A 32 14.82 -1.03 6.00
CA ARG A 32 14.75 -2.48 5.80
C ARG A 32 13.39 -2.98 6.23
N ALA A 33 12.64 -3.60 5.32
CA ALA A 33 11.34 -4.21 5.59
C ALA A 33 11.35 -5.65 5.08
N GLY A 34 11.21 -6.62 5.98
CA GLY A 34 11.49 -8.02 5.69
C GLY A 34 12.89 -8.19 5.06
N ASN A 35 12.93 -8.80 3.88
CA ASN A 35 14.15 -9.01 3.10
C ASN A 35 14.38 -7.95 2.02
N THR A 36 13.67 -6.82 2.05
CA THR A 36 13.84 -5.73 1.07
C THR A 36 14.45 -4.49 1.73
N GLN A 37 15.39 -3.88 1.04
CA GLN A 37 16.04 -2.63 1.44
C GLN A 37 15.72 -1.50 0.47
N PHE A 38 15.45 -0.33 1.03
CA PHE A 38 15.14 0.89 0.29
C PHE A 38 16.12 1.96 0.75
N ARG A 39 16.99 2.44 -0.15
CA ARG A 39 17.92 3.53 0.15
C ARG A 39 17.29 4.84 -0.27
N VAL A 40 16.93 5.68 0.71
CA VAL A 40 16.11 6.88 0.55
C VAL A 40 16.65 8.06 1.34
N HIS A 41 16.02 9.22 1.21
CA HIS A 41 16.39 10.44 1.92
C HIS A 41 15.65 10.54 3.25
N PHE A 42 16.41 10.58 4.34
CA PHE A 42 15.85 10.72 5.69
C PHE A 42 15.01 12.00 5.82
N GLY A 43 15.48 13.11 5.25
CA GLY A 43 14.76 14.39 5.29
C GLY A 43 13.37 14.35 4.65
N VAL A 44 13.17 13.51 3.63
CA VAL A 44 11.84 13.30 3.02
C VAL A 44 10.92 12.56 4.00
N LEU A 45 11.42 11.55 4.71
CA LEU A 45 10.63 10.85 5.73
C LEU A 45 10.27 11.79 6.89
N ALA A 46 11.27 12.48 7.44
CA ALA A 46 11.11 13.41 8.56
C ALA A 46 10.13 14.55 8.27
N ARG A 47 10.10 15.06 7.03
CA ARG A 47 9.15 16.10 6.62
C ARG A 47 7.68 15.66 6.73
N HIS A 48 7.42 14.37 6.55
CA HIS A 48 6.06 13.83 6.46
C HIS A 48 5.65 12.97 7.67
N SER A 49 6.58 12.67 8.59
CA SER A 49 6.37 11.84 9.76
C SER A 49 7.03 12.47 10.99
N ALA A 50 6.24 12.70 12.05
CA ALA A 50 6.78 13.18 13.31
C ALA A 50 7.73 12.15 13.96
N ILE A 51 7.41 10.86 13.86
CA ILE A 51 8.24 9.78 14.39
C ILE A 51 9.62 9.76 13.73
N PHE A 52 9.69 9.88 12.41
CA PHE A 52 10.97 9.99 11.72
C PHE A 52 11.66 11.32 12.02
N SER A 53 10.93 12.42 12.15
CA SER A 53 11.51 13.71 12.56
C SER A 53 12.19 13.64 13.93
N ASP A 54 11.55 13.00 14.90
CA ASP A 54 12.08 12.85 16.25
C ASP A 54 13.34 11.97 16.29
N MET A 55 13.41 10.96 15.42
CA MET A 55 14.59 10.11 15.26
C MET A 55 15.85 10.88 14.81
N LEU A 56 15.74 12.02 14.11
CA LEU A 56 16.91 12.85 13.75
C LEU A 56 17.63 13.42 14.98
N GLY A 57 16.89 13.66 16.06
CA GLY A 57 17.44 14.27 17.27
C GLY A 57 18.13 13.27 18.20
N LEU A 58 18.06 11.96 17.92
CA LEU A 58 18.59 10.93 18.79
C LEU A 58 20.06 10.61 18.44
N PRO A 59 20.96 10.52 19.42
CA PRO A 59 22.30 10.02 19.18
C PRO A 59 22.24 8.56 18.72
N GLN A 60 22.72 8.27 17.51
CA GLN A 60 22.83 6.89 17.04
C GLN A 60 24.01 6.19 17.73
N PRO A 61 23.82 4.98 18.28
CA PRO A 61 24.92 4.19 18.82
C PRO A 61 25.92 3.85 17.72
N SER A 62 27.22 3.86 18.07
CA SER A 62 28.33 3.71 17.13
C SER A 62 28.42 2.35 16.43
N ASP A 63 27.70 1.34 16.93
CA ASP A 63 27.70 -0.04 16.41
C ASP A 63 26.46 -0.36 15.55
N GLU A 64 25.71 0.65 15.09
CA GLU A 64 24.55 0.38 14.25
C GLU A 64 24.92 -0.21 12.88
N PRO A 65 24.12 -1.18 12.40
CA PRO A 65 24.30 -1.73 11.07
C PRO A 65 24.18 -0.62 10.03
N ASN A 66 25.23 -0.45 9.23
CA ASN A 66 25.21 0.43 8.08
C ASN A 66 25.22 -0.37 6.78
N VAL A 67 24.64 0.21 5.73
CA VAL A 67 24.65 -0.33 4.36
C VAL A 67 25.06 0.81 3.46
N ASP A 68 26.15 0.60 2.71
CA ASP A 68 26.75 1.61 1.83
C ASP A 68 27.02 2.95 2.56
N GLY A 69 27.40 2.88 3.85
CA GLY A 69 27.68 4.05 4.69
C GLY A 69 26.43 4.77 5.23
N CYS A 70 25.22 4.26 4.99
CA CYS A 70 23.98 4.80 5.53
C CYS A 70 23.47 3.97 6.73
N PRO A 71 22.93 4.61 7.78
CA PRO A 71 22.28 3.91 8.87
C PRO A 71 21.07 3.10 8.38
N VAL A 72 20.84 1.94 8.99
CA VAL A 72 19.73 1.05 8.64
C VAL A 72 18.62 1.18 9.68
N VAL A 73 17.44 1.60 9.24
CA VAL A 73 16.21 1.57 10.06
C VAL A 73 15.43 0.30 9.73
N GLN A 74 15.35 -0.62 10.69
CA GLN A 74 14.53 -1.82 10.57
C GLN A 74 13.05 -1.49 10.80
N LEU A 75 12.23 -1.79 9.80
CA LEU A 75 10.78 -1.75 9.85
C LEU A 75 10.27 -3.19 10.01
N SER A 76 9.18 -3.35 10.78
CA SER A 76 8.49 -4.63 10.94
C SER A 76 7.32 -4.80 9.97
N ASP A 77 7.19 -3.90 9.01
CA ASP A 77 6.08 -3.84 8.05
C ASP A 77 6.38 -4.63 6.78
N ASP A 78 5.33 -4.85 5.99
CA ASP A 78 5.46 -5.50 4.69
C ASP A 78 6.24 -4.59 3.71
N PRO A 79 7.20 -5.14 2.93
CA PRO A 79 7.96 -4.36 1.97
C PRO A 79 7.07 -3.69 0.91
N THR A 80 5.95 -4.28 0.54
CA THR A 80 4.98 -3.72 -0.42
C THR A 80 4.32 -2.48 0.13
N ASP A 81 3.96 -2.48 1.42
CA ASP A 81 3.38 -1.30 2.08
C ASP A 81 4.37 -0.14 2.09
N VAL A 82 5.64 -0.43 2.43
CA VAL A 82 6.71 0.56 2.39
C VAL A 82 6.90 1.09 0.98
N GLU A 83 6.86 0.23 -0.04
CA GLU A 83 6.95 0.65 -1.44
C GLU A 83 5.80 1.59 -1.84
N TYR A 84 4.54 1.32 -1.44
CA TYR A 84 3.41 2.22 -1.70
C TYR A 84 3.58 3.58 -1.04
N LEU A 85 4.04 3.62 0.21
CA LEU A 85 4.34 4.88 0.90
C LEU A 85 5.45 5.66 0.18
N LEU A 86 6.52 4.98 -0.24
CA LEU A 86 7.63 5.61 -0.95
C LEU A 86 7.20 6.14 -2.32
N ASN A 87 6.35 5.43 -3.07
CA ASN A 87 5.74 5.95 -4.29
C ASN A 87 4.99 7.27 -4.00
N ALA A 88 4.22 7.31 -2.92
CA ALA A 88 3.46 8.49 -2.55
C ALA A 88 4.32 9.69 -2.10
N LEU A 89 5.49 9.43 -1.51
CA LEU A 89 6.44 10.45 -1.06
C LEU A 89 7.28 11.04 -2.21
N TYR A 90 7.67 10.20 -3.18
CA TYR A 90 8.58 10.58 -4.25
C TYR A 90 7.88 10.88 -5.59
N ASP A 91 6.66 10.39 -5.80
CA ASP A 91 5.86 10.66 -6.99
C ASP A 91 4.52 11.32 -6.62
N PRO A 92 4.41 12.66 -6.69
CA PRO A 92 3.16 13.37 -6.45
C PRO A 92 2.02 12.93 -7.38
N MET A 93 2.33 12.45 -8.60
CA MET A 93 1.32 11.97 -9.55
C MET A 93 0.66 10.68 -9.06
N PHE A 94 1.32 9.90 -8.20
CA PHE A 94 0.74 8.71 -7.58
C PHE A 94 -0.54 9.07 -6.80
N LEU A 95 -0.49 10.14 -5.99
CA LEU A 95 -1.62 10.58 -5.16
C LEU A 95 -2.76 11.21 -5.97
N LEU A 96 -2.43 11.82 -7.11
CA LEU A 96 -3.40 12.45 -8.02
C LEU A 96 -4.21 11.45 -8.83
N ARG A 97 -3.88 10.15 -8.78
CA ARG A 97 -4.67 9.11 -9.45
C ARG A 97 -6.11 9.12 -8.91
N LYS A 98 -7.06 9.14 -9.85
CA LYS A 98 -8.50 9.01 -9.55
C LYS A 98 -8.77 7.77 -8.71
N ARG A 99 -8.17 6.63 -9.11
CA ARG A 99 -8.30 5.34 -8.44
C ARG A 99 -6.97 4.87 -7.88
N LEU A 100 -6.93 4.62 -6.57
CA LEU A 100 -5.78 3.99 -5.90
C LEU A 100 -6.04 2.50 -5.64
N PRO A 101 -5.01 1.63 -5.71
CA PRO A 101 -5.14 0.25 -5.27
C PRO A 101 -5.56 0.18 -3.79
N LEU A 102 -6.44 -0.75 -3.43
CA LEU A 102 -6.82 -0.95 -2.02
C LEU A 102 -5.59 -1.24 -1.14
N ALA A 103 -4.62 -1.99 -1.67
CA ALA A 103 -3.35 -2.24 -0.99
C ALA A 103 -2.60 -0.95 -0.63
N ALA A 104 -2.61 0.06 -1.51
CA ALA A 104 -2.00 1.36 -1.23
C ALA A 104 -2.76 2.12 -0.13
N ILE A 105 -4.11 2.08 -0.17
CA ILE A 105 -4.96 2.63 0.90
C ILE A 105 -4.64 1.96 2.24
N GLY A 106 -4.51 0.63 2.25
CA GLY A 106 -4.14 -0.14 3.44
C GLY A 106 -2.76 0.22 3.97
N ALA A 107 -1.76 0.31 3.10
CA ALA A 107 -0.41 0.74 3.44
C ALA A 107 -0.39 2.13 4.10
N PHE A 108 -1.13 3.08 3.53
CA PHE A 108 -1.25 4.43 4.08
C PHE A 108 -1.93 4.46 5.45
N ILE A 109 -2.87 3.56 5.72
CA ILE A 109 -3.51 3.49 7.06
C ILE A 109 -2.55 2.88 8.08
N ARG A 110 -1.94 1.73 7.76
CA ARG A 110 -1.03 1.01 8.65
C ARG A 110 0.21 1.84 8.99
N LEU A 111 0.93 2.29 7.96
CA LEU A 111 2.14 3.11 8.13
C LEU A 111 1.81 4.52 8.62
N GLY A 112 0.69 5.08 8.15
CA GLY A 112 0.09 6.33 8.64
C GLY A 112 -0.01 6.40 10.14
N ARG A 113 -0.62 5.38 10.74
CA ARG A 113 -0.82 5.29 12.18
C ARG A 113 0.46 4.97 12.93
N LYS A 114 1.25 4.03 12.43
CA LYS A 114 2.43 3.51 13.13
C LYS A 114 3.59 4.52 13.15
N TYR A 115 3.78 5.24 12.05
CA TYR A 115 4.88 6.19 11.88
C TYR A 115 4.41 7.64 11.79
N ASP A 116 3.17 7.94 12.17
CA ASP A 116 2.60 9.29 12.17
C ASP A 116 2.68 10.03 10.82
N PHE A 117 2.45 9.30 9.72
CA PHE A 117 2.31 9.85 8.38
C PHE A 117 0.88 10.42 8.16
N LYS A 118 0.52 11.45 8.94
CA LYS A 118 -0.87 11.97 9.07
C LYS A 118 -1.55 12.30 7.74
N ASN A 119 -0.83 12.93 6.81
CA ASN A 119 -1.41 13.32 5.52
C ASN A 119 -1.85 12.12 4.70
N PHE A 120 -1.05 11.04 4.71
CA PHE A 120 -1.36 9.79 4.02
C PHE A 120 -2.50 9.04 4.71
N LEU A 121 -2.49 8.99 6.05
CA LEU A 121 -3.59 8.43 6.84
C LEU A 121 -4.92 9.13 6.54
N ASN A 122 -4.93 10.46 6.58
CA ASN A 122 -6.12 11.27 6.33
C ASN A 122 -6.62 11.09 4.90
N LEU A 123 -5.72 11.06 3.92
CA LEU A 123 -6.07 10.79 2.53
C LEU A 123 -6.73 9.42 2.38
N ALA A 124 -6.14 8.37 2.94
CA ALA A 124 -6.67 7.02 2.85
C ALA A 124 -8.05 6.88 3.50
N VAL A 125 -8.24 7.48 4.68
CA VAL A 125 -9.54 7.52 5.37
C VAL A 125 -10.57 8.32 4.57
N SER A 126 -10.18 9.42 3.93
CA SER A 126 -11.08 10.18 3.06
C SER A 126 -11.55 9.33 1.88
N ARG A 127 -10.63 8.66 1.18
CA ARG A 127 -10.96 7.78 0.04
C ARG A 127 -11.93 6.66 0.47
N LEU A 128 -11.69 6.03 1.62
CA LEU A 128 -12.63 5.03 2.15
C LEU A 128 -14.01 5.61 2.47
N ARG A 129 -14.09 6.83 3.03
CA ARG A 129 -15.37 7.50 3.31
C ARG A 129 -16.14 7.88 2.07
N ASP A 130 -15.43 8.27 1.02
CA ASP A 130 -16.02 8.64 -0.27
C ASP A 130 -16.56 7.39 -0.99
N GLU A 131 -15.87 6.26 -0.87
CA GLU A 131 -16.30 4.96 -1.44
C GLU A 131 -17.44 4.30 -0.64
N PHE A 132 -17.44 4.47 0.69
CA PHE A 132 -18.39 3.87 1.63
C PHE A 132 -19.05 4.94 2.52
N PRO A 133 -19.94 5.77 1.97
CA PRO A 133 -20.61 6.80 2.76
C PRO A 133 -21.53 6.18 3.81
N THR A 134 -21.56 6.80 4.99
CA THR A 134 -22.36 6.35 6.14
C THR A 134 -23.80 6.86 6.16
N THR A 135 -24.19 7.69 5.19
CA THR A 135 -25.56 8.26 5.11
C THR A 135 -26.18 7.98 3.75
N LEU A 136 -27.48 7.66 3.75
CA LEU A 136 -28.23 7.37 2.54
C LEU A 136 -28.18 8.55 1.54
N THR A 137 -28.28 9.79 2.02
CA THR A 137 -28.17 10.98 1.16
C THR A 137 -26.81 11.09 0.43
N LYS A 138 -25.71 10.71 1.08
CA LYS A 138 -24.39 10.71 0.44
C LYS A 138 -24.26 9.55 -0.54
N TYR A 139 -24.86 8.41 -0.20
CA TYR A 139 -24.95 7.25 -1.08
C TYR A 139 -25.70 7.57 -2.38
N ASP A 140 -26.89 8.19 -2.27
CA ASP A 140 -27.71 8.59 -3.43
C ASP A 140 -27.03 9.66 -4.29
N ALA A 141 -26.15 10.47 -3.68
CA ALA A 141 -25.36 11.49 -4.35
C ALA A 141 -24.06 10.95 -4.98
N LEU A 142 -23.75 9.65 -4.82
CA LEU A 142 -22.61 9.04 -5.51
C LEU A 142 -22.92 8.98 -7.02
N SER A 143 -22.44 9.97 -7.78
CA SER A 143 -22.03 9.70 -9.15
C SER A 143 -20.99 8.58 -9.07
N ILE A 144 -21.00 7.55 -9.93
CA ILE A 144 -20.07 6.42 -9.92
C ILE A 144 -18.61 6.93 -9.92
N CYS A 145 -18.09 7.24 -8.74
CA CYS A 145 -16.80 7.86 -8.52
C CYS A 145 -16.02 6.85 -7.70
N ASP A 146 -15.62 5.78 -8.39
CA ASP A 146 -14.74 4.82 -7.75
C ASP A 146 -13.40 5.54 -7.53
N THR A 147 -13.06 5.70 -6.25
CA THR A 147 -11.80 6.24 -5.75
C THR A 147 -10.78 5.13 -5.48
N ILE A 148 -11.25 3.89 -5.45
CA ILE A 148 -10.49 2.66 -5.27
C ILE A 148 -10.54 1.83 -6.56
N GLN A 149 -9.44 1.13 -6.87
CA GLN A 149 -9.40 0.17 -7.97
C GLN A 149 -10.10 -1.14 -7.55
N TRP A 150 -11.18 -1.50 -8.26
CA TRP A 150 -12.00 -2.67 -7.98
C TRP A 150 -11.41 -3.95 -8.58
N TYR A 151 -11.58 -5.07 -7.86
CA TYR A 151 -11.25 -6.43 -8.30
C TYR A 151 -12.17 -7.44 -7.61
N ASP A 152 -12.23 -8.67 -8.13
CA ASP A 152 -13.06 -9.74 -7.56
C ASP A 152 -12.61 -10.08 -6.12
N GLY A 153 -13.55 -10.03 -5.17
CA GLY A 153 -13.29 -10.33 -3.76
C GLY A 153 -12.88 -9.12 -2.90
N ILE A 154 -12.82 -7.92 -3.47
CA ILE A 154 -12.43 -6.68 -2.76
C ILE A 154 -13.28 -6.41 -1.51
N ASP A 155 -14.53 -6.83 -1.46
CA ASP A 155 -15.42 -6.63 -0.31
C ASP A 155 -14.86 -7.27 0.97
N LEU A 156 -14.28 -8.47 0.87
CA LEU A 156 -13.67 -9.17 2.02
C LEU A 156 -12.40 -8.44 2.48
N ASP A 157 -11.61 -7.96 1.53
CA ASP A 157 -10.37 -7.23 1.82
C ASP A 157 -10.66 -5.86 2.46
N ILE A 158 -11.74 -5.19 2.04
CA ILE A 158 -12.22 -3.96 2.67
C ILE A 158 -12.66 -4.23 4.10
N VAL A 159 -13.48 -5.26 4.33
CA VAL A 159 -13.93 -5.61 5.70
C VAL A 159 -12.73 -5.93 6.59
N THR A 160 -11.75 -6.68 6.06
CA THR A 160 -10.51 -7.00 6.75
C THR A 160 -9.75 -5.73 7.11
N LEU A 161 -9.53 -4.84 6.13
CA LEU A 161 -8.82 -3.59 6.34
C LEU A 161 -9.52 -2.66 7.36
N LEU A 162 -10.85 -2.56 7.31
CA LEU A 162 -11.62 -1.75 8.25
C LEU A 162 -11.52 -2.30 9.67
N SER A 163 -11.57 -3.63 9.82
CA SER A 163 -11.45 -4.31 11.10
C SER A 163 -10.05 -4.11 11.71
N GLU A 164 -8.98 -4.28 10.93
CA GLU A 164 -7.58 -4.01 11.33
C GLU A 164 -7.39 -2.57 11.76
N SER A 165 -8.05 -1.65 11.05
CA SER A 165 -7.88 -0.21 11.26
C SER A 165 -8.73 0.32 12.43
N ASN A 166 -9.58 -0.49 13.04
CA ASN A 166 -10.61 -0.06 14.01
C ASN A 166 -11.44 1.13 13.47
N ILE A 167 -11.67 1.15 12.16
CA ILE A 167 -12.50 2.16 11.49
C ILE A 167 -13.89 1.55 11.34
N PHE A 168 -14.76 1.79 12.32
CA PHE A 168 -16.13 1.31 12.29
C PHE A 168 -16.97 2.21 11.38
N PHE A 169 -17.22 1.75 10.15
CA PHE A 169 -18.32 2.28 9.35
C PHE A 169 -19.59 1.50 9.71
N ARG A 170 -20.61 2.18 10.24
CA ARG A 170 -21.98 1.65 10.23
C ARG A 170 -22.42 1.66 8.77
N THR A 171 -22.29 0.54 8.07
CA THR A 171 -22.63 0.44 6.66
C THR A 171 -24.16 0.47 6.48
N PRO A 172 -24.73 1.38 5.68
CA PRO A 172 -25.75 0.94 4.73
C PRO A 172 -24.98 0.18 3.64
N THR A 173 -25.22 -1.12 3.56
CA THR A 173 -24.68 -2.00 2.52
C THR A 173 -24.81 -1.29 1.16
N ARG A 174 -23.69 -1.00 0.49
CA ARG A 174 -23.72 -0.80 -0.97
C ARG A 174 -24.18 -2.13 -1.51
N VAL A 175 -25.47 -2.24 -1.84
CA VAL A 175 -25.95 -3.38 -2.62
C VAL A 175 -25.15 -3.31 -3.90
N LEU A 176 -24.28 -4.31 -4.07
CA LEU A 176 -23.49 -4.53 -5.27
C LEU A 176 -24.34 -4.21 -6.50
N PRO A 177 -23.87 -3.39 -7.46
CA PRO A 177 -24.27 -3.62 -8.83
C PRO A 177 -23.63 -4.95 -9.26
N CYS A 178 -24.20 -6.06 -8.78
CA CYS A 178 -24.18 -7.29 -9.56
C CYS A 178 -24.82 -6.91 -10.90
N CYS A 179 -24.12 -7.24 -11.99
CA CYS A 179 -24.60 -7.15 -13.37
C CYS A 179 -24.60 -5.75 -14.02
N ALA A 180 -23.43 -5.17 -14.30
CA ALA A 180 -23.31 -4.19 -15.39
C ALA A 180 -21.97 -4.21 -16.16
N HIS A 181 -21.14 -5.24 -15.97
CA HIS A 181 -19.96 -5.47 -16.81
C HIS A 181 -19.98 -6.89 -17.39
N ASP A 182 -21.06 -7.25 -18.08
CA ASP A 182 -20.95 -8.25 -19.14
C ASP A 182 -22.11 -8.10 -20.14
N SER A 183 -21.81 -7.56 -21.33
CA SER A 183 -22.55 -7.65 -22.60
C SER A 183 -22.37 -6.40 -23.50
N ALA A 184 -21.13 -6.09 -23.90
CA ALA A 184 -20.90 -5.24 -25.09
C ALA A 184 -19.47 -5.38 -25.66
N SER A 185 -19.05 -6.61 -25.99
CA SER A 185 -17.89 -6.79 -26.87
C SER A 185 -17.96 -8.13 -27.60
N LYS A 186 -19.06 -8.36 -28.35
CA LYS A 186 -19.12 -9.34 -29.45
C LYS A 186 -20.25 -8.93 -30.41
N SER A 187 -19.99 -9.08 -31.71
CA SER A 187 -20.70 -8.52 -32.89
C SER A 187 -20.39 -7.02 -33.10
N ASP A 188 -19.71 -6.58 -34.17
CA ASP A 188 -19.85 -6.99 -35.57
C ASP A 188 -18.50 -7.07 -36.32
N PHE A 189 -18.26 -8.21 -36.97
CA PHE A 189 -17.39 -8.29 -38.15
C PHE A 189 -18.31 -8.33 -39.36
N PRO A 190 -18.11 -7.51 -40.42
CA PRO A 190 -18.88 -7.65 -41.64
C PRO A 190 -18.38 -8.86 -42.42
N SER A 191 -19.28 -9.81 -42.68
CA SER A 191 -19.08 -10.88 -43.65
C SER A 191 -18.80 -10.27 -45.02
N THR A 192 -17.62 -10.57 -45.57
CA THR A 192 -17.37 -10.40 -47.01
C THR A 192 -17.96 -11.62 -47.72
N GLU A 193 -19.12 -11.45 -48.35
CA GLU A 193 -19.60 -12.38 -49.36
C GLU A 193 -18.73 -12.22 -50.61
N ASN A 194 -17.86 -13.19 -50.85
CA ASN A 194 -17.43 -13.55 -52.19
C ASN A 194 -18.41 -14.62 -52.69
N MET A 195 -19.10 -14.38 -53.81
CA MET A 195 -19.48 -15.42 -54.76
C MET A 195 -19.73 -14.82 -56.15
N ASP A 196 -18.87 -15.29 -57.05
CA ASP A 196 -18.83 -15.29 -58.51
C ASP A 196 -20.07 -14.90 -59.34
N GLY A 197 -19.77 -14.18 -60.43
CA GLY A 197 -20.56 -14.00 -61.64
C GLY A 197 -19.71 -13.37 -62.74
#